data_AF-A0AAD6A4I0-F1
#
_entry.id   AF-A0AAD6A4I0-F1
#
_cell.length_a   1.000
_cell.length_b   1.000
_cell.length_c   1.000
_cell.angle_alpha   90.00
_cell.angle_beta   90.00
_cell.angle_gamma   90.00
#
_symmetry.space_group_name_H-M   'P 1'
#
loop_
_entity.id
_entity.type
_entity.pdbx_description
1 polymer ?
#
loop_
_entity_poly.entity_id
_entity_poly.type
_entity_poly.pdbx_seq_one_letter_code
_entity_poly.pdbx_strand_id
1 'polypeptide(L)'
;MPKLALKTETKQAKKTETALRASSERAQREHRASISADFKAAFAVLEAKLNQTQTTVAEHGEQIDCLETNANLQDQRLRILEEKCAVLADSNAKLAAKAADLEGRSRRNNIRIIGLPESIEGPRPTTFFSELLVELLGNETLQSPPELDRAHRAPAARPQPGARPRPVILRLHRYQVKDLIVREARKRRGDLSYRGTPVQIYEDFTQEITLGSGAKKRFPSPLEAVAFAAGYEREPAN
;
A
#
# COMPACT_ATOMS: atom_id res chain seq x y z
N MET A 1 49.80 -83.43 77.14
CA MET A 1 48.63 -82.53 77.25
C MET A 1 48.60 -81.27 76.33
N PRO A 2 49.36 -81.08 75.21
CA PRO A 2 49.12 -79.88 74.35
C PRO A 2 48.78 -80.11 72.85
N LYS A 3 48.95 -81.31 72.28
CA LYS A 3 48.87 -81.50 70.80
C LYS A 3 47.47 -81.68 70.20
N LEU A 4 46.44 -82.04 71.00
CA LEU A 4 45.06 -82.17 70.51
C LEU A 4 44.29 -80.84 70.51
N ALA A 5 44.49 -79.99 71.54
CA ALA A 5 43.83 -78.68 71.66
C ALA A 5 44.28 -77.68 70.58
N LEU A 6 45.58 -77.63 70.26
CA LEU A 6 46.10 -76.81 69.16
C LEU A 6 45.55 -77.25 67.78
N LYS A 7 45.25 -78.54 67.58
CA LYS A 7 44.67 -79.05 66.33
C LYS A 7 43.20 -78.67 66.17
N THR A 8 42.44 -78.59 67.26
CA THR A 8 41.04 -78.13 67.23
C THR A 8 40.93 -76.63 67.03
N GLU A 9 41.80 -75.83 67.66
CA GLU A 9 41.84 -74.37 67.46
C GLU A 9 42.32 -73.98 66.06
N THR A 10 43.36 -74.63 65.53
CA THR A 10 43.80 -74.41 64.13
C THR A 10 42.77 -74.87 63.10
N LYS A 11 41.98 -75.90 63.41
CA LYS A 11 40.87 -76.36 62.55
C LYS A 11 39.66 -75.42 62.63
N GLN A 12 39.39 -74.82 63.80
CA GLN A 12 38.38 -73.76 63.96
C GLN A 12 38.81 -72.46 63.29
N ALA A 13 40.07 -72.03 63.43
CA ALA A 13 40.61 -70.83 62.77
C ALA A 13 40.63 -70.95 61.24
N LYS A 14 40.99 -72.13 60.70
CA LYS A 14 40.85 -72.39 59.25
C LYS A 14 39.39 -72.42 58.79
N LYS A 15 38.47 -72.91 59.64
CA LYS A 15 37.02 -72.91 59.34
C LYS A 15 36.42 -71.50 59.38
N THR A 16 36.88 -70.64 60.28
CA THR A 16 36.45 -69.23 60.32
C THR A 16 37.05 -68.41 59.17
N GLU A 17 38.32 -68.62 58.82
CA GLU A 17 38.94 -67.95 57.66
C GLU A 17 38.28 -68.36 56.33
N THR A 18 37.97 -69.65 56.16
CA THR A 18 37.22 -70.13 54.98
C THR A 18 35.78 -69.61 54.95
N ALA A 19 35.12 -69.48 56.10
CA ALA A 19 33.80 -68.84 56.19
C ALA A 19 33.86 -67.33 55.86
N LEU A 20 34.89 -66.62 56.30
CA LEU A 20 35.08 -65.19 56.01
C LEU A 20 35.37 -64.96 54.51
N ARG A 21 36.22 -65.79 53.91
CA ARG A 21 36.48 -65.76 52.45
C ARG A 21 35.22 -66.07 51.65
N ALA A 22 34.44 -67.08 52.05
CA ALA A 22 33.16 -67.39 51.42
C ALA A 22 32.14 -66.24 51.56
N SER A 23 32.12 -65.53 52.69
CA SER A 23 31.29 -64.33 52.89
C SER A 23 31.73 -63.17 52.00
N SER A 24 33.03 -62.93 51.87
CA SER A 24 33.59 -61.90 50.99
C SER A 24 33.31 -62.19 49.52
N GLU A 25 33.45 -63.44 49.08
CA GLU A 25 33.09 -63.88 47.74
C GLU A 25 31.60 -63.73 47.44
N ARG A 26 30.72 -64.00 48.42
CA ARG A 26 29.28 -63.75 48.29
C ARG A 26 28.98 -62.26 48.11
N ALA A 27 29.55 -61.40 48.96
CA ALA A 27 29.39 -59.95 48.85
C ALA A 27 29.91 -59.40 47.50
N GLN A 28 31.04 -59.91 47.00
CA GLN A 28 31.56 -59.55 45.68
C GLN A 28 30.66 -60.03 44.53
N ARG A 29 30.05 -61.22 44.64
CA ARG A 29 29.09 -61.74 43.64
C ARG A 29 27.80 -60.91 43.65
N GLU A 30 27.29 -60.56 44.83
CA GLU A 30 26.12 -59.70 44.99
C GLU A 30 26.37 -58.31 44.41
N HIS A 31 27.50 -57.68 44.74
CA HIS A 31 27.86 -56.37 44.20
C HIS A 31 28.05 -56.39 42.67
N ARG A 32 28.67 -57.45 42.13
CA ARG A 32 28.77 -57.65 40.67
C ARG A 32 27.40 -57.83 40.01
N ALA A 33 26.50 -58.57 40.64
CA ALA A 33 25.14 -58.78 40.14
C ALA A 33 24.33 -57.48 40.17
N SER A 34 24.42 -56.70 41.26
CA SER A 34 23.78 -55.38 41.40
C SER A 34 24.26 -54.43 40.31
N ILE A 35 25.59 -54.27 40.15
CA ILE A 35 26.16 -53.42 39.10
C ILE A 35 25.69 -53.86 37.71
N SER A 36 25.66 -55.17 37.43
CA SER A 36 25.18 -55.67 36.15
C SER A 36 23.71 -55.35 35.92
N ALA A 37 22.88 -55.41 36.96
CA ALA A 37 21.47 -55.03 36.89
C ALA A 37 21.32 -53.52 36.64
N ASP A 38 22.08 -52.68 37.35
CA ASP A 38 22.05 -51.22 37.20
C ASP A 38 22.49 -50.79 35.80
N PHE A 39 23.55 -51.41 35.26
CA PHE A 39 23.99 -51.16 33.88
C PHE A 39 22.94 -51.59 32.86
N LYS A 40 22.32 -52.76 33.03
CA LYS A 40 21.23 -53.21 32.14
C LYS A 40 20.05 -52.24 32.17
N ALA A 41 19.67 -51.75 33.36
CA ALA A 41 18.62 -50.76 33.51
C ALA A 41 18.99 -49.44 32.83
N ALA A 42 20.23 -48.95 33.02
CA ALA A 42 20.70 -47.73 32.37
C ALA A 42 20.74 -47.85 30.84
N PHE A 43 21.19 -49.00 30.30
CA PHE A 43 21.18 -49.24 28.86
C PHE A 43 19.77 -49.31 28.29
N ALA A 44 18.83 -49.95 28.98
CA ALA A 44 17.43 -49.99 28.55
C ALA A 44 16.80 -48.57 28.48
N VAL A 45 17.11 -47.72 29.48
CA VAL A 45 16.67 -46.31 29.47
C VAL A 45 17.33 -45.53 28.33
N LEU A 46 18.63 -45.75 28.08
CA LEU A 46 19.34 -45.09 27.00
C LEU A 46 18.80 -45.49 25.62
N GLU A 47 18.54 -46.78 25.41
CA GLU A 47 17.95 -47.33 24.20
C GLU A 47 16.54 -46.77 23.95
N ALA A 48 15.71 -46.69 25.00
CA ALA A 48 14.40 -46.06 24.91
C ALA A 48 14.48 -44.58 24.51
N LYS A 49 15.41 -43.82 25.10
CA LYS A 49 15.65 -42.41 24.73
C LYS A 49 16.20 -42.27 23.31
N LEU A 50 17.10 -43.15 22.89
CA LEU A 50 17.65 -43.15 21.53
C LEU A 50 16.52 -43.37 20.50
N ASN A 51 15.68 -44.38 20.72
CA ASN A 51 14.54 -44.66 19.86
C ASN A 51 13.58 -43.48 19.82
N GLN A 52 13.30 -42.85 20.97
CA GLN A 52 12.50 -41.63 21.03
C GLN A 52 13.12 -40.49 20.22
N THR A 53 14.42 -40.23 20.36
CA THR A 53 15.10 -39.19 19.57
C THR A 53 15.07 -39.50 18.07
N GLN A 54 15.20 -40.77 17.70
CA GLN A 54 15.13 -41.20 16.30
C GLN A 54 13.73 -40.96 15.71
N THR A 55 12.66 -41.26 16.47
CA THR A 55 11.29 -40.95 16.04
C THR A 55 11.06 -39.44 15.89
N THR A 56 11.51 -38.63 16.85
CA THR A 56 11.34 -37.16 16.76
C THR A 56 12.12 -36.55 15.60
N VAL A 57 13.32 -37.10 15.29
CA VAL A 57 14.13 -36.64 14.16
C VAL A 57 13.44 -36.99 12.84
N ALA A 58 12.82 -38.17 12.73
CA ALA A 58 12.05 -38.54 11.54
C ALA A 58 10.83 -37.63 11.35
N GLU A 59 10.06 -37.38 12.42
CA GLU A 59 8.90 -36.47 12.39
C GLU A 59 9.31 -35.04 12.01
N HIS A 60 10.42 -34.54 12.55
CA HIS A 60 10.94 -33.22 12.16
C HIS A 60 11.40 -33.18 10.70
N GLY A 61 11.97 -34.27 10.18
CA GLY A 61 12.30 -34.40 8.76
C GLY A 61 11.07 -34.22 7.87
N GLU A 62 9.98 -34.94 8.15
CA GLU A 62 8.73 -34.83 7.40
C GLU A 62 8.12 -33.43 7.49
N GLN A 63 8.17 -32.80 8.66
CA GLN A 63 7.69 -31.42 8.85
C GLN A 63 8.52 -30.42 8.04
N ILE A 64 9.85 -30.58 8.00
CA ILE A 64 10.75 -29.73 7.22
C ILE A 64 10.43 -29.88 5.72
N ASP A 65 10.27 -31.10 5.21
CA ASP A 65 9.91 -31.34 3.81
C ASP A 65 8.57 -30.67 3.43
N CYS A 66 7.57 -30.77 4.32
CA CYS A 66 6.29 -30.08 4.15
C CYS A 66 6.43 -28.55 4.14
N LEU A 67 7.29 -27.99 4.99
CA LEU A 67 7.55 -26.55 5.04
C LEU A 67 8.30 -26.08 3.79
N GLU A 68 9.29 -26.83 3.32
CA GLU A 68 10.05 -26.50 2.11
C GLU A 68 9.16 -26.50 0.87
N THR A 69 8.30 -27.52 0.71
CA THR A 69 7.36 -27.58 -0.41
C THR A 69 6.36 -26.43 -0.39
N ASN A 70 5.82 -26.07 0.79
CA ASN A 70 4.94 -24.92 0.93
C ASN A 70 5.69 -23.60 0.65
N ALA A 71 6.90 -23.42 1.16
CA ALA A 71 7.72 -22.23 0.91
C ALA A 71 7.96 -22.03 -0.59
N ASN A 72 8.32 -23.09 -1.30
CA ASN A 72 8.50 -23.06 -2.76
C ASN A 72 7.21 -22.68 -3.50
N LEU A 73 6.06 -23.23 -3.07
CA LEU A 73 4.77 -22.87 -3.65
C LEU A 73 4.42 -21.40 -3.41
N GLN A 74 4.67 -20.87 -2.21
CA GLN A 74 4.41 -19.46 -1.91
C GLN A 74 5.34 -18.54 -2.70
N ASP A 75 6.64 -18.89 -2.83
CA ASP A 75 7.59 -18.12 -3.65
C ASP A 75 7.13 -18.04 -5.11
N GLN A 76 6.67 -19.15 -5.69
CA GLN A 76 6.10 -19.16 -7.04
C GLN A 76 4.86 -18.27 -7.15
N ARG A 77 3.95 -18.31 -6.16
CA ARG A 77 2.75 -17.47 -6.13
C ARG A 77 3.10 -15.98 -6.00
N LEU A 78 4.08 -15.65 -5.18
CA LEU A 78 4.56 -14.28 -4.99
C LEU A 78 5.15 -13.73 -6.28
N ARG A 79 6.02 -14.48 -6.96
CA ARG A 79 6.58 -14.07 -8.26
C ARG A 79 5.50 -13.80 -9.31
N ILE A 80 4.52 -14.69 -9.43
CA ILE A 80 3.38 -14.50 -10.36
C ILE A 80 2.57 -13.25 -9.98
N LEU A 81 2.37 -13.01 -8.70
CA LEU A 81 1.63 -11.85 -8.23
C LEU A 81 2.39 -10.54 -8.50
N GLU A 82 3.70 -10.53 -8.25
CA GLU A 82 4.58 -9.40 -8.55
C GLU A 82 4.57 -9.06 -10.03
N GLU A 83 4.68 -10.07 -10.90
CA GLU A 83 4.59 -9.90 -12.36
C GLU A 83 3.24 -9.30 -12.77
N LYS A 84 2.14 -9.84 -12.25
CA LYS A 84 0.80 -9.30 -12.51
C LYS A 84 0.65 -7.86 -12.02
N CYS A 85 1.16 -7.54 -10.84
CA CYS A 85 1.16 -6.19 -10.30
C CYS A 85 1.97 -5.23 -11.19
N ALA A 86 3.13 -5.66 -11.69
CA ALA A 86 3.94 -4.85 -12.61
C ALA A 86 3.20 -4.57 -13.92
N VAL A 87 2.58 -5.59 -14.52
CA VAL A 87 1.78 -5.44 -15.76
C VAL A 87 0.57 -4.54 -15.53
N LEU A 88 -0.14 -4.69 -14.41
CA LEU A 88 -1.27 -3.83 -14.07
C LEU A 88 -0.85 -2.39 -13.83
N ALA A 89 0.29 -2.17 -13.16
CA ALA A 89 0.82 -0.83 -12.93
C ALA A 89 1.15 -0.11 -14.25
N ASP A 90 1.82 -0.80 -15.18
CA ASP A 90 2.13 -0.25 -16.51
C ASP A 90 0.87 0.02 -17.34
N SER A 91 -0.09 -0.92 -17.33
CA SER A 91 -1.37 -0.73 -18.02
C SER A 91 -2.16 0.45 -17.45
N ASN A 92 -2.21 0.57 -16.12
CA ASN A 92 -2.87 1.68 -15.44
C ASN A 92 -2.20 3.02 -15.77
N ALA A 93 -0.87 3.08 -15.80
CA ALA A 93 -0.13 4.27 -16.21
C ALA A 93 -0.46 4.69 -17.66
N LYS A 94 -0.51 3.72 -18.58
CA LYS A 94 -0.90 3.96 -19.98
C LYS A 94 -2.35 4.43 -20.10
N LEU A 95 -3.26 3.84 -19.35
CA LEU A 95 -4.67 4.24 -19.32
C LEU A 95 -4.84 5.64 -18.75
N ALA A 96 -4.14 5.97 -17.65
CA ALA A 96 -4.14 7.30 -17.06
C ALA A 96 -3.64 8.37 -18.06
N ALA A 97 -2.51 8.12 -18.71
CA ALA A 97 -1.96 9.02 -19.73
C ALA A 97 -2.91 9.20 -20.92
N LYS A 98 -3.56 8.11 -21.38
CA LYS A 98 -4.55 8.18 -22.46
C LYS A 98 -5.80 8.95 -22.03
N ALA A 99 -6.30 8.74 -20.82
CA ALA A 99 -7.44 9.45 -20.28
C ALA A 99 -7.14 10.96 -20.20
N ALA A 100 -5.96 11.34 -19.71
CA ALA A 100 -5.52 12.72 -19.66
C ALA A 100 -5.43 13.39 -21.05
N ASP A 101 -4.87 12.69 -22.04
CA ASP A 101 -4.81 13.21 -23.42
C ASP A 101 -6.21 13.37 -24.04
N LEU A 102 -7.09 12.38 -23.87
CA LEU A 102 -8.48 12.45 -24.37
C LEU A 102 -9.25 13.59 -23.70
N GLU A 103 -9.12 13.73 -22.39
CA GLU A 103 -9.75 14.82 -21.63
C GLU A 103 -9.21 16.18 -22.09
N GLY A 104 -7.89 16.30 -22.24
CA GLY A 104 -7.24 17.51 -22.74
C GLY A 104 -7.76 17.89 -24.13
N ARG A 105 -7.82 16.93 -25.07
CA ARG A 105 -8.39 17.12 -26.42
C ARG A 105 -9.85 17.55 -26.38
N SER A 106 -10.66 16.93 -25.52
CA SER A 106 -12.08 17.27 -25.38
C SER A 106 -12.29 18.68 -24.85
N ARG A 107 -11.37 19.20 -24.02
CA ARG A 107 -11.45 20.54 -23.42
C ARG A 107 -10.78 21.63 -24.26
N ARG A 108 -10.12 21.30 -25.38
CA ARG A 108 -9.40 22.30 -26.22
C ARG A 108 -10.25 23.44 -26.72
N ASN A 109 -11.55 23.26 -26.89
CA ASN A 109 -12.47 24.32 -27.32
C ASN A 109 -13.22 24.97 -26.15
N ASN A 110 -12.91 24.59 -24.91
CA ASN A 110 -13.58 25.09 -23.74
C ASN A 110 -12.85 26.32 -23.17
N ILE A 111 -13.63 27.27 -22.68
CA ILE A 111 -13.16 28.38 -21.83
C ILE A 111 -13.90 28.36 -20.51
N ARG A 112 -13.24 28.91 -19.49
CA ARG A 112 -13.75 29.02 -18.13
C ARG A 112 -13.87 30.49 -17.76
N ILE A 113 -15.07 30.93 -17.39
CA ILE A 113 -15.34 32.29 -16.92
C ILE A 113 -15.55 32.25 -15.40
N ILE A 114 -14.85 33.13 -14.68
CA ILE A 114 -14.88 33.24 -13.22
C ILE A 114 -15.36 34.64 -12.84
N GLY A 115 -16.17 34.74 -11.79
CA GLY A 115 -16.64 36.01 -11.22
C GLY A 115 -18.05 36.41 -11.63
N LEU A 116 -18.72 35.63 -12.50
CA LEU A 116 -20.10 35.93 -12.90
C LEU A 116 -21.11 35.60 -11.79
N PRO A 117 -21.99 36.54 -11.40
CA PRO A 117 -23.06 36.29 -10.42
C PRO A 117 -23.91 35.07 -10.78
N GLU A 118 -24.37 34.32 -9.78
CA GLU A 118 -25.23 33.14 -10.01
C GLU A 118 -26.60 33.56 -10.59
N SER A 119 -27.20 32.68 -11.42
CA SER A 119 -28.56 32.83 -11.96
C SER A 119 -28.81 33.98 -12.95
N ILE A 120 -27.75 34.54 -13.55
CA ILE A 120 -27.89 35.55 -14.62
C ILE A 120 -28.23 34.97 -16.00
N GLU A 121 -28.04 33.66 -16.18
CA GLU A 121 -28.12 32.97 -17.48
C GLU A 121 -29.51 32.92 -18.12
N GLY A 122 -30.56 33.01 -17.31
CA GLY A 122 -31.93 32.76 -17.76
C GLY A 122 -32.14 31.34 -18.31
N PRO A 123 -33.21 31.11 -19.09
CA PRO A 123 -33.58 29.79 -19.61
C PRO A 123 -32.70 29.30 -20.76
N ARG A 124 -31.96 30.20 -21.43
CA ARG A 124 -31.12 29.91 -22.59
C ARG A 124 -29.68 30.38 -22.34
N PRO A 125 -28.87 29.59 -21.59
CA PRO A 125 -27.51 29.98 -21.23
C PRO A 125 -26.63 30.21 -22.47
N THR A 126 -26.76 29.39 -23.51
CA THR A 126 -25.94 29.48 -24.72
C THR A 126 -26.07 30.83 -25.43
N THR A 127 -27.30 31.33 -25.61
CA THR A 127 -27.53 32.64 -26.25
C THR A 127 -27.05 33.78 -25.36
N PHE A 128 -27.38 33.70 -24.07
CA PHE A 128 -26.97 34.70 -23.08
C PHE A 128 -25.45 34.88 -23.03
N PHE A 129 -24.69 33.78 -22.94
CA PHE A 129 -23.24 33.85 -22.86
C PHE A 129 -22.58 34.25 -24.18
N SER A 130 -23.20 33.93 -25.31
CA SER A 130 -22.73 34.40 -26.62
C SER A 130 -22.82 35.93 -26.72
N GLU A 131 -23.95 36.51 -26.31
CA GLU A 131 -24.15 37.96 -26.24
C GLU A 131 -23.23 38.62 -25.19
N LEU A 132 -23.10 38.00 -24.01
CA LEU A 132 -22.23 38.48 -22.93
C LEU A 132 -20.76 38.58 -23.37
N LEU A 133 -20.27 37.63 -24.17
CA LEU A 133 -18.89 37.67 -24.66
C LEU A 133 -18.63 38.90 -25.54
N VAL A 134 -19.62 39.30 -26.33
CA VAL A 134 -19.55 40.52 -27.15
C VAL A 134 -19.61 41.76 -26.25
N GLU A 135 -20.47 41.79 -25.24
CA GLU A 135 -20.52 42.88 -24.25
C GLU A 135 -19.19 43.06 -23.50
N LEU A 136 -18.56 41.96 -23.08
CA LEU A 136 -17.32 41.96 -22.30
C LEU A 136 -16.08 42.34 -23.12
N LEU A 137 -15.96 41.84 -24.35
CA LEU A 137 -14.77 42.04 -25.18
C LEU A 137 -14.92 43.20 -26.18
N GLY A 138 -16.15 43.62 -26.44
CA GLY A 138 -16.51 44.66 -27.38
C GLY A 138 -16.61 44.18 -28.83
N ASN A 139 -17.37 44.92 -29.62
CA ASN A 139 -17.62 44.64 -31.05
C ASN A 139 -16.35 44.71 -31.91
N GLU A 140 -15.31 45.42 -31.45
CA GLU A 140 -14.01 45.48 -32.13
C GLU A 140 -13.29 44.13 -32.12
N THR A 141 -13.52 43.31 -31.08
CA THR A 141 -12.93 41.97 -30.95
C THR A 141 -13.83 40.91 -31.55
N LEU A 142 -15.13 40.95 -31.23
CA LEU A 142 -16.12 40.00 -31.70
C LEU A 142 -17.17 40.75 -32.53
N GLN A 143 -17.05 40.67 -33.86
CA GLN A 143 -17.99 41.32 -34.79
C GLN A 143 -19.42 40.77 -34.68
N SER A 144 -19.57 39.53 -34.21
CA SER A 144 -20.86 38.89 -33.98
C SER A 144 -20.79 37.94 -32.77
N PRO A 145 -21.94 37.63 -32.13
CA PRO A 145 -22.00 36.66 -31.06
C PRO A 145 -21.46 35.29 -31.51
N PRO A 146 -20.46 34.73 -30.80
CA PRO A 146 -19.83 33.49 -31.22
C PRO A 146 -20.75 32.27 -31.05
N GLU A 147 -20.67 31.32 -31.97
CA GLU A 147 -21.36 30.04 -31.89
C GLU A 147 -20.82 29.21 -30.71
N LEU A 148 -21.72 28.87 -29.77
CA LEU A 148 -21.42 28.05 -28.61
C LEU A 148 -22.15 26.70 -28.73
N ASP A 149 -21.40 25.60 -28.62
CA ASP A 149 -21.99 24.26 -28.60
C ASP A 149 -22.73 24.02 -27.28
N ARG A 150 -22.12 24.45 -26.17
CA ARG A 150 -22.61 24.23 -24.80
C ARG A 150 -22.19 25.36 -23.89
N ALA A 151 -23.07 25.70 -22.94
CA ALA A 151 -22.78 26.66 -21.89
C ALA A 151 -23.45 26.21 -20.58
N HIS A 152 -22.66 26.07 -19.52
CA HIS A 152 -23.15 25.59 -18.23
C HIS A 152 -22.23 26.01 -17.10
N ARG A 153 -22.75 26.03 -15.87
CA ARG A 153 -21.92 26.17 -14.67
C ARG A 153 -21.22 24.85 -14.34
N ALA A 154 -20.06 24.96 -13.71
CA ALA A 154 -19.36 23.80 -13.18
C ALA A 154 -20.28 22.97 -12.27
N PRO A 155 -20.23 21.62 -12.34
CA PRO A 155 -21.07 20.74 -11.54
C PRO A 155 -20.61 20.75 -10.08
N ALA A 156 -21.07 21.75 -9.34
CA ALA A 156 -20.86 21.89 -7.91
C ALA A 156 -22.16 22.40 -7.27
N ALA A 157 -22.33 22.11 -5.97
CA ALA A 157 -23.47 22.62 -5.19
C ALA A 157 -23.53 24.15 -5.30
N ARG A 158 -24.75 24.70 -5.32
CA ARG A 158 -24.93 26.15 -5.41
C ARG A 158 -24.32 26.80 -4.16
N PRO A 159 -23.41 27.77 -4.32
CA PRO A 159 -22.79 28.44 -3.18
C PRO A 159 -23.83 29.26 -2.42
N GLN A 160 -23.60 29.44 -1.12
CA GLN A 160 -24.41 30.33 -0.29
C GLN A 160 -24.28 31.79 -0.79
N PRO A 161 -25.30 32.65 -0.55
CA PRO A 161 -25.19 34.07 -0.86
C PRO A 161 -23.94 34.68 -0.23
N GLY A 162 -23.11 35.36 -1.02
CA GLY A 162 -21.84 35.97 -0.58
C GLY A 162 -20.60 35.07 -0.72
N ALA A 163 -20.76 33.76 -0.95
CA ALA A 163 -19.65 32.89 -1.32
C ALA A 163 -19.27 33.07 -2.81
N ARG A 164 -18.08 32.59 -3.18
CA ARG A 164 -17.56 32.73 -4.56
C ARG A 164 -18.49 32.01 -5.56
N PRO A 165 -18.92 32.67 -6.65
CA PRO A 165 -19.80 32.05 -7.64
C PRO A 165 -19.09 30.92 -8.39
N ARG A 166 -19.85 29.92 -8.85
CA ARG A 166 -19.32 28.80 -9.62
C ARG A 166 -18.81 29.30 -10.97
N PRO A 167 -17.66 28.80 -11.43
CA PRO A 167 -17.20 29.11 -12.78
C PRO A 167 -18.15 28.57 -13.84
N VAL A 168 -18.27 29.32 -14.93
CA VAL A 168 -19.01 28.94 -16.13
C VAL A 168 -18.04 28.29 -17.11
N ILE A 169 -18.44 27.18 -17.70
CA ILE A 169 -17.71 26.47 -18.75
C ILE A 169 -18.49 26.65 -20.05
N LEU A 170 -17.83 27.27 -21.03
CA LEU A 170 -18.37 27.45 -22.38
C LEU A 170 -17.56 26.61 -23.35
N ARG A 171 -18.23 25.90 -24.25
CA ARG A 171 -17.61 25.20 -25.38
C ARG A 171 -17.90 25.99 -26.65
N LEU A 172 -16.85 26.51 -27.26
CA LEU A 172 -16.94 27.24 -28.52
C LEU A 172 -16.95 26.26 -29.71
N HIS A 173 -17.76 26.58 -30.71
CA HIS A 173 -17.83 25.77 -31.93
C HIS A 173 -16.51 25.83 -32.70
N ARG A 174 -15.90 27.03 -32.79
CA ARG A 174 -14.69 27.30 -33.58
C ARG A 174 -13.49 27.58 -32.67
N TYR A 175 -12.42 26.81 -32.84
CA TYR A 175 -11.18 26.96 -32.06
C TYR A 175 -10.53 28.35 -32.22
N GLN A 176 -10.53 28.91 -33.44
CA GLN A 176 -9.93 30.21 -33.72
C GLN A 176 -10.58 31.33 -32.90
N VAL A 177 -11.91 31.27 -32.74
CA VAL A 177 -12.66 32.22 -31.92
C VAL A 177 -12.31 32.06 -30.45
N LYS A 178 -12.15 30.81 -29.98
CA LYS A 178 -11.65 30.54 -28.62
C LYS A 178 -10.29 31.18 -28.38
N ASP A 179 -9.35 30.98 -29.28
CA ASP A 179 -7.98 31.49 -29.13
C ASP A 179 -7.96 33.03 -29.09
N LEU A 180 -8.77 33.67 -29.94
CA LEU A 180 -8.95 35.13 -29.93
C LEU A 180 -9.49 35.63 -28.58
N ILE A 181 -10.58 35.02 -28.09
CA ILE A 181 -11.21 35.39 -26.80
C ILE A 181 -10.19 35.28 -25.65
N VAL A 182 -9.46 34.16 -25.59
CA VAL A 182 -8.46 33.93 -24.54
C VAL A 182 -7.31 34.92 -24.64
N ARG A 183 -6.85 35.23 -25.85
CA ARG A 183 -5.75 36.18 -26.08
C ARG A 183 -6.14 37.58 -25.63
N GLU A 184 -7.33 38.06 -26.01
CA GLU A 184 -7.82 39.37 -25.59
C GLU A 184 -8.10 39.43 -24.09
N ALA A 185 -8.65 38.36 -23.51
CA ALA A 185 -8.82 38.28 -22.07
C ALA A 185 -7.49 38.31 -21.29
N ARG A 186 -6.42 37.72 -21.85
CA ARG A 186 -5.07 37.80 -21.28
C ARG A 186 -4.49 39.20 -21.35
N LYS A 187 -4.74 39.94 -22.44
CA LYS A 187 -4.28 41.33 -22.59
C LYS A 187 -4.99 42.27 -21.61
N ARG A 188 -6.30 42.12 -21.45
CA ARG A 188 -7.16 42.95 -20.58
C ARG A 188 -7.34 42.36 -19.17
N ARG A 189 -6.35 41.60 -18.71
CA ARG A 189 -6.47 40.82 -17.48
C ARG A 189 -6.56 41.76 -16.27
N GLY A 190 -7.73 41.77 -15.63
CA GLY A 190 -8.01 42.63 -14.47
C GLY A 190 -8.98 43.76 -14.79
N ASP A 191 -9.19 44.07 -16.07
CA ASP A 191 -10.01 45.21 -16.52
C ASP A 191 -11.41 44.78 -16.99
N LEU A 192 -11.60 43.48 -17.22
CA LEU A 192 -12.90 42.93 -17.60
C LEU A 192 -13.85 42.96 -16.38
N SER A 193 -15.00 43.61 -16.55
CA SER A 193 -16.05 43.62 -15.54
C SER A 193 -17.43 43.47 -16.17
N TYR A 194 -18.33 42.81 -15.45
CA TYR A 194 -19.73 42.70 -15.80
C TYR A 194 -20.58 43.34 -14.70
N ARG A 195 -21.31 44.40 -15.04
CA ARG A 195 -22.17 45.15 -14.08
C ARG A 195 -21.43 45.51 -12.78
N GLY A 196 -20.18 45.98 -12.91
CA GLY A 196 -19.32 46.34 -11.78
C GLY A 196 -18.66 45.17 -11.03
N THR A 197 -18.93 43.92 -11.42
CA THR A 197 -18.26 42.73 -10.86
C THR A 197 -17.06 42.34 -11.72
N PRO A 198 -15.85 42.15 -11.17
CA PRO A 198 -14.69 41.75 -11.95
C PRO A 198 -14.86 40.33 -12.51
N VAL A 199 -14.52 40.16 -13.79
CA VAL A 199 -14.64 38.90 -14.52
C VAL A 199 -13.29 38.47 -15.06
N GLN A 200 -13.02 37.17 -15.04
CA GLN A 200 -11.80 36.59 -15.60
C GLN A 200 -12.13 35.44 -16.52
N ILE A 201 -11.45 35.36 -17.66
CA ILE A 201 -11.61 34.30 -18.66
C ILE A 201 -10.29 33.54 -18.79
N TYR A 202 -10.39 32.21 -18.71
CA TYR A 202 -9.26 31.29 -18.80
C TYR A 202 -9.54 30.17 -19.79
N GLU A 203 -8.47 29.49 -20.22
CA GLU A 203 -8.61 28.18 -20.86
C GLU A 203 -9.02 27.13 -19.83
N ASP A 204 -9.88 26.19 -20.25
CA ASP A 204 -10.29 25.07 -19.40
C ASP A 204 -9.27 23.93 -19.54
N PHE A 205 -8.24 23.94 -18.69
CA PHE A 205 -7.25 22.88 -18.62
C PHE A 205 -7.73 21.70 -17.77
N THR A 206 -7.18 20.51 -18.03
CA THR A 206 -7.36 19.36 -17.14
C THR A 206 -6.74 19.65 -15.77
N GLN A 207 -7.19 18.90 -14.76
CA GLN A 207 -6.63 19.04 -13.42
C GLN A 207 -5.13 18.75 -13.40
N GLU A 208 -4.66 17.77 -14.17
CA GLU A 208 -3.24 17.45 -14.27
C GLU A 208 -2.40 18.64 -14.77
N ILE A 209 -2.84 19.34 -15.82
CA ILE A 209 -2.12 20.52 -16.34
C ILE A 209 -2.24 21.68 -15.34
N THR A 210 -3.40 21.85 -14.72
CA THR A 210 -3.64 22.92 -13.74
C THR A 210 -2.79 22.72 -12.49
N LEU A 211 -2.70 21.49 -11.99
CA LEU A 211 -1.84 21.09 -10.88
C LEU A 211 -0.38 21.11 -11.29
N GLY A 212 0.02 20.65 -12.48
CA GLY A 212 1.40 20.71 -12.94
C GLY A 212 1.91 22.15 -13.13
N SER A 213 1.06 23.07 -13.58
CA SER A 213 1.40 24.49 -13.76
C SER A 213 1.30 25.32 -12.46
N GLY A 214 0.39 24.94 -11.56
CA GLY A 214 0.22 25.53 -10.22
C GLY A 214 1.20 24.99 -9.18
N ALA A 215 1.49 23.68 -9.21
CA ALA A 215 2.47 23.03 -8.34
C ALA A 215 3.88 23.52 -8.68
N LYS A 216 4.25 23.65 -9.96
CA LYS A 216 5.52 24.33 -10.32
C LYS A 216 5.66 25.75 -9.76
N LYS A 217 4.54 26.42 -9.44
CA LYS A 217 4.53 27.75 -8.79
C LYS A 217 4.38 27.71 -7.26
N ARG A 218 3.93 26.60 -6.67
CA ARG A 218 3.52 26.51 -5.25
C ARG A 218 4.27 25.45 -4.44
N PHE A 219 4.82 24.44 -5.10
CA PHE A 219 5.61 23.35 -4.52
C PHE A 219 6.86 23.11 -5.39
N PRO A 220 8.06 23.45 -4.90
CA PRO A 220 9.30 23.30 -5.68
C PRO A 220 9.64 21.84 -5.99
N SER A 221 9.04 20.85 -5.30
CA SER A 221 9.29 19.43 -5.54
C SER A 221 8.02 18.61 -5.87
N PRO A 222 8.12 17.59 -6.75
CA PRO A 222 7.01 16.66 -7.02
C PRO A 222 6.55 15.87 -5.79
N LEU A 223 7.45 15.58 -4.84
CA LEU A 223 7.13 14.85 -3.60
C LEU A 223 6.20 15.64 -2.68
N GLU A 224 6.40 16.95 -2.56
CA GLU A 224 5.51 17.83 -1.78
C GLU A 224 4.11 17.94 -2.41
N ALA A 225 4.03 17.96 -3.74
CA ALA A 225 2.74 17.98 -4.44
C ALA A 225 1.94 16.69 -4.21
N VAL A 226 2.61 15.53 -4.20
CA VAL A 226 2.01 14.22 -3.90
C VAL A 226 1.60 14.12 -2.43
N ALA A 227 2.43 14.60 -1.50
CA ALA A 227 2.09 14.64 -0.08
C ALA A 227 0.89 15.54 0.23
N PHE A 228 0.76 16.69 -0.46
CA PHE A 228 -0.39 17.58 -0.33
C PHE A 228 -1.67 16.96 -0.90
N ALA A 229 -1.58 16.26 -2.03
CA ALA A 229 -2.71 15.53 -2.61
C ALA A 229 -3.19 14.38 -1.70
N ALA A 230 -2.26 13.64 -1.10
CA ALA A 230 -2.55 12.58 -0.12
C ALA A 230 -3.17 13.12 1.18
N GLY A 231 -2.90 14.39 1.53
CA GLY A 231 -3.49 15.06 2.69
C GLY A 231 -4.98 15.37 2.56
N TYR A 232 -5.54 15.35 1.34
CA TYR A 232 -6.97 15.59 1.10
C TYR A 232 -7.85 14.33 1.26
N GLU A 233 -7.24 13.14 1.38
CA GLU A 233 -7.97 11.85 1.56
C GLU A 233 -8.20 11.47 3.03
N ARG A 234 -7.74 12.27 4.00
CA ARG A 234 -8.17 12.09 5.39
C ARG A 234 -9.42 12.93 5.64
N GLU A 235 -10.56 12.26 5.73
CA GLU A 235 -11.80 12.81 6.28
C GLU A 235 -11.54 13.56 7.60
N PRO A 236 -12.33 14.63 7.89
CA PRO A 236 -12.20 15.36 9.14
C PRO A 236 -12.47 14.42 10.31
N ALA A 237 -11.52 14.34 11.25
CA ALA A 237 -11.73 13.65 12.51
C ALA A 237 -12.92 14.26 13.26
N ASN A 238 -13.83 13.38 13.69
CA ASN A 238 -14.81 13.66 14.75
C ASN A 238 -14.12 14.13 16.04
#